data_AF-M0LVP4-F1
#
_entry.id   AF-M0LVP4-F1
#
_cell.length_a   1.000
_cell.length_b   1.000
_cell.length_c   1.000
_cell.angle_alpha   90.00
_cell.angle_beta   90.00
_cell.angle_gamma   90.00
#
_symmetry.space_group_name_H-M   'P 1'
#
loop_
_entity.id
_entity.type
_entity.pdbx_description
1 polymer ?
#
loop_
_entity_poly.entity_id
_entity_poly.type
_entity_poly.pdbx_seq_one_letter_code
_entity_poly.pdbx_strand_id
1 'polypeptide(L)'
;MSSHPTLRDIRARLVSLASEDGRYVVVCGRTDARPVPVSGLRFADRATAASGVRVAEAYRAHLRRYDPRLPVHEFVVQETVATDPRGQRRRVPVPVGCEPAPGSDHETAGRAGGDR
;
A
#
# COMPACT_ATOMS: atom_id res chain seq x y z
N MET A 1 -20.92 22.32 23.80
CA MET A 1 -19.98 22.69 22.72
C MET A 1 -19.81 21.47 21.85
N SER A 2 -20.19 21.53 20.56
CA SER A 2 -20.03 20.38 19.67
C SER A 2 -18.54 20.11 19.49
N SER A 3 -17.98 19.13 20.20
CA SER A 3 -16.58 18.66 20.08
C SER A 3 -16.37 17.88 18.77
N HIS A 4 -16.75 18.50 17.66
CA HIS A 4 -16.58 17.94 16.34
C HIS A 4 -15.26 18.47 15.76
N PRO A 5 -14.35 17.60 15.30
CA PRO A 5 -13.03 18.03 14.82
C PRO A 5 -13.18 18.98 13.63
N THR A 6 -12.34 20.02 13.57
CA THR A 6 -12.34 20.94 12.43
C THR A 6 -11.65 20.31 11.22
N LEU A 7 -11.85 20.87 10.02
CA LEU A 7 -11.10 20.45 8.81
C LEU A 7 -9.58 20.53 9.03
N ARG A 8 -9.11 21.52 9.79
CA ARG A 8 -7.70 21.69 10.15
C ARG A 8 -7.22 20.56 11.06
N ASP A 9 -8.00 20.18 12.07
CA ASP A 9 -7.64 19.09 12.99
C ASP A 9 -7.59 17.75 12.26
N ILE A 10 -8.55 17.48 11.38
CA ILE A 10 -8.58 16.27 10.56
C ILE A 10 -7.36 16.23 9.64
N ARG A 11 -7.01 17.35 8.99
CA ARG A 11 -5.81 17.43 8.15
C ARG A 11 -4.53 17.24 8.96
N ALA A 12 -4.43 17.84 10.15
CA ALA A 12 -3.27 17.67 11.02
C ALA A 12 -3.07 16.21 11.42
N ARG A 13 -4.16 15.52 11.78
CA ARG A 13 -4.14 14.07 12.06
C ARG A 13 -3.72 13.25 10.83
N LEU A 14 -4.16 13.64 9.64
CA LEU A 14 -3.79 12.95 8.41
C LEU A 14 -2.28 13.10 8.14
N VAL A 15 -1.74 14.30 8.33
CA VAL A 15 -0.31 14.59 8.16
C VAL A 15 0.53 13.87 9.22
N SER A 16 0.06 13.76 10.47
CA SER A 16 0.80 13.05 11.52
C SER A 16 0.91 11.55 11.29
N LEU A 17 0.03 10.97 10.47
CA LEU A 17 0.13 9.57 10.03
C LEU A 17 1.10 9.40 8.86
N ALA A 18 1.45 10.49 8.17
CA ALA A 18 2.28 10.41 6.99
C ALA A 18 3.76 10.16 7.35
N SER A 19 4.47 9.53 6.42
CA SER A 19 5.90 9.26 6.50
C SER A 19 6.53 9.61 5.15
N GLU A 20 7.64 10.34 5.17
CA GLU A 20 8.34 10.78 3.95
C GLU A 20 8.83 9.59 3.11
N ASP A 21 9.32 8.55 3.78
CA ASP A 21 9.78 7.29 3.18
C ASP A 21 8.68 6.22 3.04
N GLY A 22 7.43 6.62 3.24
CA GLY A 22 6.29 5.72 3.16
C GLY A 22 6.15 5.05 1.78
N ARG A 23 5.91 3.75 1.77
CA ARG A 23 5.68 2.98 0.53
C ARG A 23 4.22 2.94 0.12
N TYR A 24 3.31 3.27 1.03
CA TYR A 24 1.87 3.22 0.78
C TYR A 24 1.32 4.61 0.51
N VAL A 25 0.39 4.70 -0.43
CA VAL A 25 -0.28 5.93 -0.82
C VAL A 25 -1.78 5.72 -0.83
N VAL A 26 -2.53 6.81 -0.65
CA VAL A 26 -3.98 6.79 -0.80
C VAL A 26 -4.34 7.48 -2.11
N VAL A 27 -5.05 6.75 -2.97
CA VAL A 27 -5.48 7.21 -4.29
C VAL A 27 -6.99 7.11 -4.42
N CYS A 28 -7.57 7.78 -5.42
CA CYS A 28 -8.95 7.53 -5.81
C CYS A 28 -9.02 6.25 -6.65
N GLY A 29 -9.81 5.27 -6.23
CA GLY A 29 -9.91 3.98 -6.92
C GLY A 29 -10.39 4.06 -8.37
N ARG A 30 -11.05 5.16 -8.75
CA ARG A 30 -11.55 5.37 -10.12
C ARG A 30 -10.56 6.05 -11.05
N THR A 31 -9.70 6.92 -10.54
CA THR A 31 -8.87 7.81 -11.37
C THR A 31 -7.38 7.67 -11.11
N ASP A 32 -6.99 6.89 -10.10
CA ASP A 32 -5.61 6.79 -9.55
C ASP A 32 -5.03 8.16 -9.11
N ALA A 33 -5.85 9.21 -9.10
CA ALA A 33 -5.45 10.55 -8.70
C ALA A 33 -5.34 10.64 -7.17
N ARG A 34 -4.55 11.60 -6.69
CA ARG A 34 -4.38 11.92 -5.26
C ARG A 34 -5.04 13.25 -4.92
N PRO A 35 -6.38 13.30 -4.79
CA PRO A 35 -7.06 14.56 -4.49
C PRO A 35 -6.81 14.99 -3.04
N VAL A 36 -7.07 16.26 -2.75
CA VAL A 36 -7.07 16.77 -1.36
C VAL A 36 -8.08 15.94 -0.53
N PRO A 37 -7.68 15.49 0.69
CA PRO A 37 -6.52 15.91 1.47
C PRO A 37 -5.27 15.00 1.37
N VAL A 38 -5.28 13.95 0.56
CA VAL A 38 -4.21 12.92 0.52
C VAL A 38 -3.09 13.24 -0.47
N SER A 39 -3.18 14.38 -1.17
CA SER A 39 -2.18 14.86 -2.11
C SER A 39 -0.79 14.93 -1.47
N GLY A 40 0.19 14.25 -2.07
CA GLY A 40 1.59 14.27 -1.62
C GLY A 40 1.89 13.43 -0.37
N LEU A 41 0.88 12.86 0.29
CA LEU A 41 1.10 12.04 1.49
C LEU A 41 1.46 10.60 1.13
N ARG A 42 2.35 10.04 1.94
CA ARG A 42 2.77 8.64 1.92
C ARG A 42 2.70 8.09 3.33
N PHE A 43 2.57 6.78 3.46
CA PHE A 43 2.38 6.08 4.73
C PHE A 43 3.35 4.90 4.81
N ALA A 44 3.89 4.66 6.01
CA ALA A 44 4.91 3.64 6.23
C ALA A 44 4.41 2.22 5.93
N ASP A 45 3.20 1.92 6.38
CA ASP A 45 2.57 0.60 6.28
C ASP A 45 1.10 0.70 5.84
N ARG A 46 0.53 -0.46 5.45
CA ARG A 46 -0.84 -0.58 4.96
C ARG A 46 -1.89 -0.19 6.01
N ALA A 47 -1.66 -0.48 7.29
CA ALA A 47 -2.62 -0.18 8.36
C ALA A 47 -2.69 1.32 8.65
N THR A 48 -1.53 1.99 8.65
CA THR A 48 -1.43 3.45 8.75
C THR A 48 -2.08 4.11 7.54
N ALA A 49 -1.86 3.58 6.33
CA ALA A 49 -2.53 4.06 5.12
C ALA A 49 -4.06 3.89 5.19
N ALA A 50 -4.54 2.75 5.70
CA ALA A 50 -5.98 2.52 5.91
C ALA A 50 -6.57 3.50 6.93
N SER A 51 -5.81 3.85 7.98
CA SER A 51 -6.20 4.92 8.90
C SER A 51 -6.27 6.27 8.18
N GLY A 52 -5.32 6.54 7.27
CA GLY A 52 -5.33 7.72 6.39
C GLY A 52 -6.59 7.79 5.52
N VAL A 53 -7.05 6.68 4.95
CA VAL A 53 -8.32 6.59 4.20
C VAL A 53 -9.48 7.07 5.06
N ARG A 54 -9.63 6.53 6.28
CA ARG A 54 -10.74 6.89 7.18
C ARG A 54 -10.70 8.37 7.57
N VAL A 55 -9.51 8.93 7.80
CA VAL A 55 -9.35 10.35 8.10
C VAL A 55 -9.68 11.23 6.88
N ALA A 56 -9.29 10.81 5.67
CA ALA A 56 -9.62 11.51 4.43
C ALA A 56 -11.13 11.47 4.11
N GLU A 57 -11.80 10.35 4.37
CA GLU A 57 -13.26 10.23 4.26
C GLU A 57 -13.96 11.20 5.22
N ALA A 58 -13.53 11.25 6.48
CA ALA A 58 -14.04 12.21 7.46
C ALA A 58 -13.85 13.65 6.97
N TYR A 59 -12.67 14.00 6.46
CA TYR A 59 -12.41 15.32 5.89
C TYR A 59 -13.41 15.68 4.79
N ARG A 60 -13.66 14.78 3.83
CA ARG A 60 -14.61 15.02 2.74
C ARG A 60 -16.06 15.09 3.23
N ALA A 61 -16.44 14.28 4.21
CA ALA A 61 -17.76 14.34 4.82
C ALA A 61 -18.02 15.68 5.50
N HIS A 62 -17.01 16.24 6.17
CA HIS A 62 -17.07 17.61 6.70
C HIS A 62 -17.15 18.65 5.58
N LEU A 63 -16.33 18.51 4.53
CA LEU A 63 -16.30 19.47 3.43
C LEU A 63 -17.64 19.55 2.67
N ARG A 64 -18.34 18.42 2.54
CA ARG A 64 -19.69 18.33 1.94
C ARG A 64 -20.74 19.20 2.61
N ARG A 65 -20.54 19.57 3.89
CA ARG A 65 -21.43 20.51 4.58
C ARG A 65 -21.34 21.92 4.02
N TYR A 66 -20.19 22.27 3.44
CA TYR A 66 -19.94 23.58 2.83
C TYR A 66 -20.13 23.55 1.31
N ASP A 67 -19.74 22.46 0.66
CA ASP A 67 -19.95 22.23 -0.77
C ASP A 67 -20.63 20.88 -1.04
N PRO A 68 -21.96 20.85 -1.16
CA PRO A 68 -22.70 19.63 -1.49
C PRO A 68 -22.37 19.05 -2.87
N ARG A 69 -21.82 19.85 -3.80
CA ARG A 69 -21.49 19.41 -5.16
C ARG A 69 -20.13 18.72 -5.26
N LEU A 70 -19.42 18.61 -4.13
CA LEU A 70 -18.11 17.97 -4.09
C LEU A 70 -18.17 16.53 -4.66
N PRO A 71 -17.27 16.16 -5.59
CA PRO A 71 -17.22 14.81 -6.13
C PRO A 71 -17.12 13.72 -5.06
N VAL A 72 -17.74 12.56 -5.29
CA VAL A 72 -17.51 11.36 -4.46
C VAL A 72 -16.23 10.70 -4.93
N HIS A 73 -15.28 10.49 -4.02
CA HIS A 73 -14.07 9.71 -4.28
C HIS A 73 -14.06 8.51 -3.34
N GLU A 74 -13.89 7.33 -3.91
CA GLU A 74 -13.58 6.13 -3.16
C GLU A 74 -12.06 6.08 -2.97
N PHE A 75 -11.62 6.14 -1.71
CA PHE A 75 -10.21 6.15 -1.37
C PHE A 75 -9.72 4.73 -1.15
N VAL A 76 -8.64 4.35 -1.84
CA VAL A 76 -8.03 3.03 -1.74
C VAL A 76 -6.55 3.15 -1.41
N VAL A 77 -6.03 2.16 -0.69
CA VAL A 77 -4.60 2.06 -0.38
C VAL A 77 -3.91 1.35 -1.53
N GLN A 78 -2.85 1.98 -2.04
CA GLN A 78 -1.99 1.41 -3.06
C GLN A 78 -0.55 1.36 -2.53
N GLU A 79 0.12 0.23 -2.73
CA GLU A 79 1.56 0.14 -2.52
C GLU A 79 2.29 0.67 -3.74
N THR A 80 3.14 1.67 -3.53
CA THR A 80 4.07 2.16 -4.54
C THR A 80 5.40 1.44 -4.38
N VAL A 81 5.78 0.65 -5.40
CA VAL A 81 7.18 0.33 -5.63
C VAL A 81 7.95 1.64 -5.71
N ALA A 82 9.09 1.74 -5.01
CA ALA A 82 9.90 2.94 -4.98
C ALA A 82 10.18 3.40 -6.42
N THR A 83 9.38 4.36 -6.88
CA THR A 83 9.59 5.03 -8.14
C THR A 83 10.75 5.96 -7.86
N ASP A 84 11.91 5.61 -8.44
CA ASP A 84 13.06 6.52 -8.55
C ASP A 84 12.55 7.93 -8.91
N PRO A 85 13.14 9.03 -8.40
CA PRO A 85 12.69 10.40 -8.66
C PRO A 85 12.48 10.74 -10.16
N ARG A 86 12.99 9.92 -11.09
CA ARG A 86 12.72 10.00 -12.53
C ARG A 86 11.41 9.36 -13.01
N GLY A 87 10.52 8.93 -12.13
CA GLY A 87 9.17 8.47 -12.52
C GLY A 87 9.09 7.08 -13.13
N GLN A 88 10.19 6.30 -13.13
CA GLN A 88 10.17 4.95 -13.67
C GLN A 88 9.64 3.96 -12.64
N ARG A 89 8.52 3.31 -12.97
CA ARG A 89 8.07 2.10 -12.27
C ARG A 89 9.19 1.08 -12.42
N ARG A 90 9.99 0.85 -11.36
CA ARG A 90 10.88 -0.28 -11.31
C ARG A 90 9.99 -1.51 -11.41
N ARG A 91 9.95 -2.16 -12.58
CA ARG A 91 9.30 -3.46 -12.73
C ARG A 91 9.94 -4.35 -11.67
N VAL A 92 9.14 -4.80 -10.69
CA VAL A 92 9.54 -5.91 -9.85
C VAL A 92 9.63 -7.10 -10.82
N PRO A 93 10.79 -7.75 -10.99
CA PRO A 93 10.81 -9.02 -11.68
C PRO A 93 9.86 -9.93 -10.89
N VAL A 94 8.79 -10.39 -11.52
CA VAL A 94 8.05 -11.53 -10.99
C VAL A 94 9.10 -12.63 -10.78
N PRO A 95 9.22 -13.21 -9.57
CA PRO A 95 10.02 -14.41 -9.42
C PRO A 95 9.37 -15.45 -10.33
N VAL A 96 10.04 -15.77 -11.44
CA VAL A 96 9.75 -16.97 -12.21
C VAL A 96 9.78 -18.10 -11.19
N GLY A 97 8.64 -18.80 -11.08
CA GLY A 97 8.43 -19.83 -10.08
C GLY A 97 9.61 -20.80 -10.05
N CYS A 98 9.97 -21.21 -8.84
CA CYS A 98 10.93 -22.29 -8.61
C CYS A 98 10.39 -23.53 -9.34
N GLU A 99 11.03 -23.93 -10.44
CA GLU A 99 10.76 -25.21 -11.08
C GLU A 99 10.96 -26.32 -10.05
N PRO A 100 10.06 -27.32 -9.96
CA PRO A 100 10.26 -28.45 -9.06
C PRO A 100 11.49 -29.25 -9.52
N ALA A 101 12.41 -29.50 -8.58
CA ALA A 101 13.66 -30.22 -8.82
C ALA A 101 13.42 -31.61 -9.45
N PRO A 102 14.23 -32.03 -10.44
CA PRO A 102 14.18 -33.40 -10.94
C PRO A 102 14.69 -34.37 -9.86
N GLY A 103 13.99 -35.50 -9.77
CA GLY A 103 14.16 -36.52 -8.73
C GLY A 103 15.59 -37.01 -8.56
N SER A 104 16.00 -37.15 -7.30
CA SER A 104 17.23 -37.86 -6.95
C SER A 104 16.95 -39.37 -6.98
N ASP A 105 17.34 -40.02 -8.06
CA ASP A 105 17.49 -41.46 -8.12
C ASP A 105 18.65 -41.87 -7.20
N HIS A 106 18.34 -42.37 -6.01
CA HIS A 106 19.32 -43.05 -5.17
C HIS A 106 19.55 -44.47 -5.70
N GLU A 107 20.39 -44.57 -6.73
CA GLU A 107 21.13 -45.78 -7.09
C GLU A 107 22.17 -46.04 -5.99
N THR A 108 21.93 -47.02 -5.12
CA THR A 108 22.99 -47.58 -4.26
C THR A 108 23.42 -48.92 -4.84
N ALA A 109 24.49 -48.88 -5.63
CA ALA A 109 25.18 -50.06 -6.12
C ALA A 109 25.74 -50.88 -4.95
N GLY A 110 25.49 -52.19 -4.99
CA GLY A 110 26.03 -53.16 -4.04
C GLY A 110 27.46 -53.59 -4.35
N ARG A 111 28.04 -54.34 -3.40
CA ARG A 111 29.10 -55.37 -3.49
C ARG A 111 29.53 -55.69 -2.04
N ALA A 112 29.97 -56.87 -1.62
CA ALA A 112 30.00 -58.25 -2.09
C ALA A 112 30.81 -59.02 -1.02
N GLY A 113 30.45 -60.28 -0.72
CA GLY A 113 31.28 -61.30 -0.05
C GLY A 113 31.43 -61.18 1.48
N GLY A 114 31.49 -62.25 2.27
CA GLY A 114 31.55 -63.68 2.03
C GLY A 114 32.04 -64.40 3.31
N ASP A 115 31.52 -65.61 3.54
CA ASP A 115 32.13 -66.77 4.21
C ASP A 115 32.86 -66.62 5.56
N ARG A 116 32.21 -67.08 6.65
CA ARG A 116 32.55 -68.32 7.40
C ARG A 116 31.61 -68.55 8.59
#